data_AF-A0A8T5FEB7-F1
#
_entry.id   AF-A0A8T5FEB7-F1
#
_cell.length_a   1.000
_cell.length_b   1.000
_cell.length_c   1.000
_cell.angle_alpha   90.00
_cell.angle_beta   90.00
_cell.angle_gamma   90.00
#
_symmetry.space_group_name_H-M   'P 1'
#
loop_
_entity.id
_entity.type
_entity.pdbx_description
1 polymer ?
#
loop_
_entity_poly.entity_id
_entity_poly.type
_entity_poly.pdbx_seq_one_letter_code
_entity_poly.pdbx_strand_id
1 'polypeptide(L)'
;MKSLDVDRVHVLEDLLDMYHFKDEEVLVCEAFANAQDVFLEDNIKNPTIEITLDKTSSGGYINFHNNGTPMTKEQFKKYHIIASSVKAKGGGIGFAGVGAKVFLASKVGGEIFTISGDGKSNFMASRMLRTVDDVGMEEIDDLSKIFGYDIKHKYGTTYRVKLNENGYRYFKERLLDIIQFWWNFALLKKQFTVIANGKKVEPYDPKEQFPKQFTWKGKKINCFCWVSRNEIPEQRRHIVYSVHGKRILNETISQPIQLKEGIWNRVFCLVDVSHLAKHIRTDKESFQNNWETNQTKQAVQKFFIDFLKEQGLTSVDNTAKIQTTEIVNEFTQQLDRLLKTKDFKDLNPFLAPRKRMVPGPDDNGDIIISEVPGDGLGDGENPVEPGPGKEPGTGDGTGFVEDENGDKVGKLKERKSKGIRIIPTDKFPKEKEEAWVDLSQGAVVINLLHPFYLTMQNSDRFGKFEKFNVNRVLIEALIKFKNDELKDEWDPTKTLNMYRDLLHKTWSG
;
A
#
# COMPACT_ATOMS: atom_id res chain seq x y z
N MET A 1 27.75 33.26 -2.14
CA MET A 1 27.05 32.06 -2.65
C MET A 1 25.68 32.52 -3.15
N LYS A 2 25.33 32.25 -4.41
CA LYS A 2 24.01 32.62 -4.98
C LYS A 2 23.10 31.40 -4.86
N SER A 3 21.88 31.58 -4.38
CA SER A 3 20.86 30.52 -4.38
C SER A 3 20.46 30.16 -5.81
N LEU A 4 20.03 28.91 -6.03
CA LEU A 4 19.41 28.51 -7.29
C LEU A 4 17.99 29.06 -7.37
N ASP A 5 17.62 29.51 -8.57
CA ASP A 5 16.26 29.98 -8.85
C ASP A 5 15.31 28.78 -8.95
N VAL A 6 14.05 28.95 -8.52
CA VAL A 6 13.03 27.90 -8.52
C VAL A 6 11.83 28.37 -9.33
N ASP A 7 11.46 27.62 -10.36
CA ASP A 7 10.22 27.83 -11.11
C ASP A 7 9.04 27.26 -10.31
N ARG A 8 8.22 28.15 -9.75
CA ARG A 8 7.11 27.78 -8.87
C ARG A 8 5.95 27.13 -9.61
N VAL A 9 5.74 27.48 -10.89
CA VAL A 9 4.65 26.91 -11.69
C VAL A 9 5.00 25.47 -12.02
N HIS A 10 6.20 25.23 -12.55
CA HIS A 10 6.65 23.87 -12.87
C HIS A 10 6.72 22.97 -11.64
N VAL A 11 7.17 23.49 -10.50
CA VAL A 11 7.15 22.72 -9.24
C VAL A 11 5.72 22.29 -8.87
N LEU A 12 4.72 23.15 -9.03
CA LEU A 12 3.32 22.78 -8.74
C LEU A 12 2.75 21.79 -9.76
N GLU A 13 3.16 21.89 -11.03
CA GLU A 13 2.82 20.93 -12.10
C GLU A 13 3.41 19.56 -11.78
N ASP A 14 4.71 19.47 -11.50
CA ASP A 14 5.38 18.23 -11.11
C ASP A 14 4.73 17.57 -9.89
N LEU A 15 4.34 18.38 -8.88
CA LEU A 15 3.69 17.88 -7.67
C LEU A 15 2.25 17.42 -7.91
N LEU A 16 1.53 18.03 -8.85
CA LEU A 16 0.20 17.60 -9.25
C LEU A 16 0.28 16.31 -10.08
N ASP A 17 1.28 16.18 -10.95
CA ASP A 17 1.52 15.02 -11.80
C ASP A 17 1.95 13.76 -11.02
N MET A 18 2.33 13.90 -9.74
CA MET A 18 2.58 12.76 -8.85
C MET A 18 1.32 11.95 -8.51
N TYR A 19 0.13 12.54 -8.63
CA TYR A 19 -1.13 11.87 -8.31
C TYR A 19 -1.62 11.04 -9.51
N HIS A 20 -2.27 9.90 -9.25
CA HIS A 20 -2.77 9.02 -10.32
C HIS A 20 -4.24 9.24 -10.66
N PHE A 21 -4.88 10.26 -10.06
CA PHE A 21 -6.29 10.59 -10.24
C PHE A 21 -6.45 12.02 -10.74
N LYS A 22 -7.66 12.34 -11.19
CA LYS A 22 -7.96 13.66 -11.73
C LYS A 22 -7.77 14.75 -10.70
N ASP A 23 -7.34 15.94 -11.15
CA ASP A 23 -7.13 17.13 -10.32
C ASP A 23 -8.32 17.41 -9.39
N GLU A 24 -9.55 17.23 -9.87
CA GLU A 24 -10.77 17.44 -9.08
C GLU A 24 -10.86 16.49 -7.87
N GLU A 25 -10.40 15.25 -8.01
CA GLU A 25 -10.36 14.29 -6.91
C GLU A 25 -9.23 14.58 -5.93
N VAL A 26 -8.07 14.99 -6.46
CA VAL A 26 -6.94 15.47 -5.66
C VAL A 26 -7.37 16.66 -4.81
N LEU A 27 -8.15 17.59 -5.37
CA LEU A 27 -8.68 18.75 -4.65
C LEU A 27 -9.49 18.35 -3.41
N VAL A 28 -10.42 17.41 -3.57
CA VAL A 28 -11.25 16.91 -2.46
C VAL A 28 -10.38 16.20 -1.43
N CYS A 29 -9.44 15.36 -1.88
CA CYS A 29 -8.50 14.66 -1.00
C CYS A 29 -7.67 15.63 -0.16
N GLU A 30 -7.09 16.65 -0.76
CA GLU A 30 -6.24 17.62 -0.08
C GLU A 30 -7.04 18.53 0.87
N ALA A 31 -8.24 18.97 0.45
CA ALA A 31 -9.11 19.78 1.31
C ALA A 31 -9.55 18.99 2.55
N PHE A 32 -9.98 17.73 2.38
CA PHE A 32 -10.40 16.88 3.48
C PHE A 32 -9.23 16.45 4.37
N ALA A 33 -8.07 16.16 3.80
CA ALA A 33 -6.87 15.82 4.56
C ALA A 33 -6.48 16.96 5.50
N ASN A 34 -6.51 18.20 5.03
CA ASN A 34 -6.22 19.37 5.85
C ASN A 34 -7.22 19.55 6.99
N ALA A 35 -8.53 19.36 6.72
CA ALA A 35 -9.56 19.42 7.75
C ALA A 35 -9.40 18.30 8.78
N GLN A 36 -9.20 17.05 8.32
CA GLN A 36 -9.03 15.88 9.17
C GLN A 36 -7.83 15.99 10.09
N ASP A 37 -6.71 16.52 9.60
CA ASP A 37 -5.53 16.74 10.43
C ASP A 37 -5.85 17.68 11.60
N VAL A 38 -6.54 18.80 11.35
CA VAL A 38 -6.95 19.74 12.41
C VAL A 38 -7.94 19.09 13.37
N PHE A 39 -8.88 18.29 12.85
CA PHE A 39 -9.85 17.57 13.70
C PHE A 39 -9.17 16.60 14.67
N LEU A 40 -8.11 15.91 14.21
CA LEU A 40 -7.33 14.98 15.01
C LEU A 40 -6.41 15.69 16.00
N GLU A 41 -5.68 16.71 15.55
CA GLU A 41 -4.73 17.47 16.36
C GLU A 41 -5.42 18.16 17.54
N ASP A 42 -6.55 18.82 17.26
CA ASP A 42 -7.25 19.66 18.24
C ASP A 42 -8.43 18.96 18.92
N ASN A 43 -8.67 17.67 18.62
CA ASN A 43 -9.78 16.87 19.16
C ASN A 43 -11.14 17.58 19.02
N ILE A 44 -11.44 18.07 17.82
CA ILE A 44 -12.63 18.87 17.54
C ILE A 44 -13.91 18.07 17.84
N LYS A 45 -14.84 18.69 18.55
CA LYS A 45 -16.16 18.11 18.84
C LYS A 45 -17.10 18.32 17.65
N ASN A 46 -17.77 17.25 17.22
CA ASN A 46 -18.66 17.24 16.05
C ASN A 46 -18.00 17.85 14.79
N PRO A 47 -16.83 17.32 14.37
CA PRO A 47 -16.11 17.85 13.23
C PRO A 47 -16.97 17.74 11.97
N THR A 48 -17.02 18.81 11.19
CA THR A 48 -17.92 18.97 10.05
C THR A 48 -17.20 19.63 8.89
N ILE A 49 -17.41 19.09 7.69
CA ILE A 49 -16.98 19.67 6.41
C ILE A 49 -18.23 19.98 5.59
N GLU A 50 -18.49 21.27 5.36
CA GLU A 50 -19.54 21.77 4.46
C GLU A 50 -18.94 22.01 3.06
N ILE A 51 -19.64 21.56 2.02
CA ILE A 51 -19.24 21.74 0.63
C ILE A 51 -20.38 22.37 -0.14
N THR A 52 -20.09 23.46 -0.86
CA THR A 52 -21.06 24.12 -1.74
C THR A 52 -20.50 24.36 -3.12
N LEU A 53 -21.36 24.26 -4.13
CA LEU A 53 -21.06 24.60 -5.52
C LEU A 53 -21.83 25.86 -5.94
N ASP A 54 -21.10 26.96 -6.20
CA ASP A 54 -21.68 28.23 -6.61
C ASP A 54 -21.49 28.40 -8.12
N LYS A 55 -22.58 28.51 -8.88
CA LYS A 55 -22.51 28.66 -10.34
C LYS A 55 -22.19 30.11 -10.72
N THR A 56 -21.37 30.29 -11.75
CA THR A 56 -21.15 31.59 -12.41
C THR A 56 -21.42 31.50 -13.92
N SER A 57 -21.26 32.59 -14.66
CA SER A 57 -21.42 32.63 -16.11
C SER A 57 -20.36 31.81 -16.87
N SER A 58 -19.18 31.58 -16.28
CA SER A 58 -18.03 30.92 -16.92
C SER A 58 -17.57 29.65 -16.21
N GLY A 59 -18.46 29.00 -15.46
CA GLY A 59 -18.16 27.83 -14.62
C GLY A 59 -18.73 28.00 -13.22
N GLY A 60 -17.86 28.09 -12.22
CA GLY A 60 -18.30 28.33 -10.85
C GLY A 60 -17.20 28.27 -9.81
N TYR A 61 -17.60 28.04 -8.57
CA TYR A 61 -16.72 27.82 -7.43
C TYR A 61 -17.12 26.56 -6.69
N ILE A 62 -16.14 25.86 -6.13
CA ILE A 62 -16.35 24.88 -5.08
C ILE A 62 -15.79 25.43 -3.78
N ASN A 63 -16.55 25.31 -2.69
CA ASN A 63 -16.17 25.74 -1.37
C ASN A 63 -16.07 24.52 -0.45
N PHE A 64 -15.01 24.44 0.34
CA PHE A 64 -14.85 23.49 1.43
C PHE A 64 -14.70 24.29 2.72
N HIS A 65 -15.70 24.26 3.58
CA HIS A 65 -15.65 24.89 4.90
C HIS A 65 -15.56 23.81 5.97
N ASN A 66 -14.57 23.90 6.85
CA ASN A 66 -14.46 23.03 8.02
C ASN A 66 -14.57 23.85 9.30
N ASN A 67 -15.14 23.25 10.34
CA ASN A 67 -15.29 23.86 11.68
C ASN A 67 -14.10 23.56 12.62
N GLY A 68 -12.93 23.23 12.06
CA GLY A 68 -11.71 23.01 12.85
C GLY A 68 -11.17 24.31 13.42
N THR A 69 -10.17 24.23 14.29
CA THR A 69 -9.53 25.43 14.85
C THR A 69 -8.98 26.31 13.72
N PRO A 70 -9.30 27.61 13.70
CA PRO A 70 -8.73 28.55 12.74
C PRO A 70 -7.21 28.63 12.86
N MET A 71 -6.54 28.85 11.74
CA MET A 71 -5.11 29.13 11.72
C MET A 71 -4.77 30.40 12.51
N THR A 72 -3.63 30.37 13.20
CA THR A 72 -2.97 31.57 13.71
C THR A 72 -2.32 32.37 12.57
N LYS A 73 -1.96 33.63 12.83
CA LYS A 73 -1.29 34.49 11.84
C LYS A 73 0.02 33.88 11.30
N GLU A 74 0.76 33.19 12.16
CA GLU A 74 1.99 32.51 11.75
C GLU A 74 1.70 31.27 10.89
N GLN A 75 0.72 30.46 11.28
CA GLN A 75 0.27 29.31 10.49
C GLN A 75 -0.25 29.75 9.12
N PHE A 76 -1.03 30.83 9.05
CA PHE A 76 -1.57 31.40 7.81
C PHE A 76 -0.45 31.90 6.88
N LYS A 77 0.55 32.60 7.41
CA LYS A 77 1.72 33.01 6.63
C LYS A 77 2.50 31.80 6.10
N LYS A 78 2.76 30.79 6.94
CA LYS A 78 3.46 29.57 6.54
C LYS A 78 2.66 28.72 5.54
N TYR A 79 1.34 28.75 5.62
CA TYR A 79 0.45 28.05 4.69
C TYR A 79 0.68 28.48 3.24
N HIS A 80 1.12 29.71 2.98
CA HIS A 80 1.41 30.23 1.64
C HIS A 80 2.79 29.85 1.09
N ILE A 81 3.61 29.14 1.85
CA ILE A 81 4.91 28.65 1.37
C ILE A 81 4.70 27.31 0.64
N ILE A 82 5.24 27.18 -0.57
CA ILE A 82 5.21 25.96 -1.37
C ILE A 82 6.32 25.01 -0.86
N ALA A 83 6.03 23.71 -0.81
CA ALA A 83 6.97 22.67 -0.38
C ALA A 83 7.54 22.89 1.04
N SER A 84 6.82 23.64 1.88
CA SER A 84 7.09 23.78 3.31
C SER A 84 5.98 23.08 4.08
N SER A 85 6.32 21.99 4.76
CA SER A 85 5.41 21.37 5.73
C SER A 85 5.84 21.76 7.14
N VAL A 86 4.91 22.33 7.89
CA VAL A 86 5.02 22.46 9.36
C VAL A 86 4.64 21.16 10.08
N LYS A 87 4.04 20.21 9.37
CA LYS A 87 3.49 18.96 9.93
C LYS A 87 4.53 17.85 9.85
N ALA A 88 4.75 17.18 10.98
CA ALA A 88 5.60 15.98 11.05
C ALA A 88 4.95 14.83 10.26
N LYS A 89 5.76 14.12 9.46
CA LYS A 89 5.30 12.95 8.71
C LYS A 89 4.74 11.89 9.67
N GLY A 90 3.51 11.46 9.45
CA GLY A 90 2.84 10.42 10.24
C GLY A 90 1.89 10.92 11.34
N GLY A 91 1.82 12.22 11.62
CA GLY A 91 0.79 12.79 12.50
C GLY A 91 -0.58 12.99 11.83
N GLY A 92 -0.59 13.01 10.49
CA GLY A 92 -1.77 13.24 9.65
C GLY A 92 -1.46 12.96 8.17
N ILE A 93 -2.38 13.30 7.28
CA ILE A 93 -2.29 13.06 5.83
C ILE A 93 -1.63 14.24 5.10
N GLY A 94 -1.76 15.46 5.62
CA GLY A 94 -1.30 16.71 4.99
C GLY A 94 0.20 17.02 5.14
N PHE A 95 1.09 16.04 5.08
CA PHE A 95 2.52 16.21 5.43
C PHE A 95 3.44 16.68 4.28
N ALA A 96 2.98 16.70 3.03
CA ALA A 96 3.82 17.00 1.86
C ALA A 96 4.13 18.50 1.66
N GLY A 97 3.53 19.40 2.45
CA GLY A 97 3.82 20.85 2.38
C GLY A 97 3.27 21.58 1.14
N VAL A 98 2.61 20.87 0.23
CA VAL A 98 1.96 21.45 -0.95
C VAL A 98 0.46 21.66 -0.70
N GLY A 99 -0.21 20.62 -0.21
CA GLY A 99 -1.63 20.70 0.11
C GLY A 99 -2.47 20.94 -1.15
N ALA A 100 -3.63 21.57 -0.96
CA ALA A 100 -4.51 21.95 -2.05
C ALA A 100 -3.93 23.05 -2.98
N LYS A 101 -2.74 23.59 -2.68
CA LYS A 101 -2.04 24.57 -3.56
C LYS A 101 -1.63 23.96 -4.90
N VAL A 102 -1.46 22.64 -4.99
CA VAL A 102 -1.23 21.93 -6.28
C VAL A 102 -2.29 22.27 -7.31
N PHE A 103 -3.51 22.61 -6.87
CA PHE A 103 -4.61 22.94 -7.77
C PHE A 103 -4.44 24.28 -8.49
N LEU A 104 -3.46 25.13 -8.10
CA LEU A 104 -3.08 26.29 -8.92
C LEU A 104 -2.51 25.86 -10.28
N ALA A 105 -1.87 24.69 -10.37
CA ALA A 105 -1.37 24.14 -11.62
C ALA A 105 -2.46 23.45 -12.46
N SER A 106 -3.63 23.18 -11.88
CA SER A 106 -4.71 22.47 -12.56
C SER A 106 -5.28 23.27 -13.75
N LYS A 107 -5.55 22.56 -14.85
CA LYS A 107 -6.22 23.12 -16.05
C LYS A 107 -7.71 23.40 -15.83
N VAL A 108 -8.31 22.82 -14.79
CA VAL A 108 -9.72 23.06 -14.42
C VAL A 108 -9.87 24.14 -13.35
N GLY A 109 -8.75 24.63 -12.82
CA GLY A 109 -8.66 25.68 -11.79
C GLY A 109 -7.66 26.78 -12.15
N GLY A 110 -7.03 27.36 -11.13
CA GLY A 110 -6.02 28.42 -11.28
C GLY A 110 -6.15 29.56 -10.26
N GLU A 111 -7.22 29.57 -9.46
CA GLU A 111 -7.48 30.60 -8.46
C GLU A 111 -8.09 29.99 -7.20
N ILE A 112 -7.47 30.28 -6.05
CA ILE A 112 -7.82 29.75 -4.74
C ILE A 112 -8.00 30.91 -3.78
N PHE A 113 -9.05 30.86 -2.97
CA PHE A 113 -9.28 31.73 -1.84
C PHE A 113 -9.23 30.90 -0.56
N THR A 114 -8.51 31.39 0.45
CA THR A 114 -8.48 30.79 1.78
C THR A 114 -8.94 31.82 2.79
N ILE A 115 -9.89 31.46 3.64
CA ILE A 115 -10.41 32.30 4.72
C ILE A 115 -10.35 31.50 6.00
N SER A 116 -9.74 32.03 7.05
CA SER A 116 -9.66 31.38 8.35
C SER A 116 -9.97 32.38 9.44
N GLY A 117 -10.92 32.08 10.31
CA GLY A 117 -11.39 33.04 11.30
C GLY A 117 -12.29 32.44 12.36
N ASP A 118 -12.55 33.21 13.41
CA ASP A 118 -13.36 32.79 14.56
C ASP A 118 -14.87 33.01 14.37
N GLY A 119 -15.28 33.47 13.19
CA GLY A 119 -16.67 33.73 12.83
C GLY A 119 -17.21 35.11 13.23
N LYS A 120 -16.39 35.99 13.84
CA LYS A 120 -16.68 37.42 13.99
C LYS A 120 -16.11 38.20 12.81
N SER A 121 -15.90 39.50 12.97
CA SER A 121 -15.11 40.33 12.05
C SER A 121 -13.60 40.06 12.11
N ASN A 122 -13.17 38.95 12.74
CA ASN A 122 -11.78 38.57 12.90
C ASN A 122 -11.47 37.35 12.02
N PHE A 123 -10.88 37.62 10.87
CA PHE A 123 -10.47 36.61 9.91
C PHE A 123 -9.17 37.02 9.23
N MET A 124 -8.49 36.03 8.67
CA MET A 124 -7.46 36.23 7.66
C MET A 124 -7.98 35.65 6.37
N ALA A 125 -7.88 36.39 5.29
CA ALA A 125 -8.21 35.91 3.97
C ALA A 125 -7.09 36.20 2.99
N SER A 126 -6.97 35.35 2.00
CA SER A 126 -6.02 35.51 0.92
C SER A 126 -6.54 34.89 -0.36
N ARG A 127 -5.97 35.34 -1.47
CA ARG A 127 -6.19 34.82 -2.80
C ARG A 127 -4.86 34.43 -3.40
N MET A 128 -4.77 33.19 -3.85
CA MET A 128 -3.66 32.69 -4.65
C MET A 128 -4.11 32.55 -6.10
N LEU A 129 -3.28 33.01 -7.03
CA LEU A 129 -3.59 33.02 -8.46
C LEU A 129 -2.37 32.56 -9.24
N ARG A 130 -2.60 31.68 -10.22
CA ARG A 130 -1.63 31.38 -11.26
C ARG A 130 -1.66 32.45 -12.35
N THR A 131 -0.49 32.98 -12.67
CA THR A 131 -0.21 33.80 -13.86
C THR A 131 0.52 32.95 -14.90
N VAL A 132 0.84 33.52 -16.07
CA VAL A 132 1.56 32.80 -17.13
C VAL A 132 2.95 32.36 -16.65
N ASP A 133 3.65 33.22 -15.92
CA ASP A 133 5.06 33.03 -15.56
C ASP A 133 5.27 32.65 -14.09
N ASP A 134 4.22 32.71 -13.26
CA ASP A 134 4.39 32.57 -11.81
C ASP A 134 3.08 32.29 -11.05
N VAL A 135 3.20 31.99 -9.76
CA VAL A 135 2.09 31.97 -8.79
C VAL A 135 2.23 33.07 -7.75
N GLY A 136 1.17 33.84 -7.56
CA GLY A 136 1.11 34.96 -6.62
C GLY A 136 0.12 34.74 -5.50
N MET A 137 0.25 35.55 -4.44
CA MET A 137 -0.70 35.62 -3.33
C MET A 137 -0.96 37.08 -2.95
N GLU A 138 -2.21 37.43 -2.71
CA GLU A 138 -2.62 38.70 -2.10
C GLU A 138 -3.47 38.46 -0.85
N GLU A 139 -3.27 39.28 0.19
CA GLU A 139 -4.14 39.30 1.37
C GLU A 139 -5.46 40.01 1.03
N ILE A 140 -6.56 39.52 1.60
CA ILE A 140 -7.90 40.07 1.42
C ILE A 140 -8.44 40.54 2.77
N ASP A 141 -8.87 41.80 2.80
CA ASP A 141 -9.44 42.50 3.95
C ASP A 141 -10.98 42.57 3.90
N ASP A 142 -11.58 42.30 2.74
CA ASP A 142 -13.01 42.40 2.50
C ASP A 142 -13.53 41.13 1.79
N LEU A 143 -14.33 40.35 2.51
CA LEU A 143 -14.89 39.09 2.02
C LEU A 143 -15.89 39.29 0.88
N SER A 144 -16.47 40.49 0.72
CA SER A 144 -17.34 40.78 -0.41
C SER A 144 -16.61 40.66 -1.75
N LYS A 145 -15.28 40.88 -1.76
CA LYS A 145 -14.41 40.64 -2.93
C LYS A 145 -14.30 39.16 -3.32
N ILE A 146 -14.57 38.24 -2.38
CA ILE A 146 -14.48 36.79 -2.60
C ILE A 146 -15.83 36.21 -3.02
N PHE A 147 -16.90 36.60 -2.32
CA PHE A 147 -18.22 36.00 -2.50
C PHE A 147 -19.16 36.83 -3.39
N GLY A 148 -18.85 38.11 -3.62
CA GLY A 148 -19.70 39.04 -4.38
C GLY A 148 -20.87 39.62 -3.58
N TYR A 149 -20.92 39.37 -2.27
CA TYR A 149 -21.91 39.92 -1.34
C TYR A 149 -21.33 39.97 0.08
N ASP A 150 -21.92 40.81 0.94
CA ASP A 150 -21.50 40.92 2.34
C ASP A 150 -21.80 39.61 3.08
N ILE A 151 -20.75 39.03 3.67
CA ILE A 151 -20.83 37.75 4.36
C ILE A 151 -19.94 37.79 5.60
N LYS A 152 -20.49 37.31 6.71
CA LYS A 152 -19.70 36.98 7.89
C LYS A 152 -19.22 35.55 7.74
N HIS A 153 -17.90 35.37 7.79
CA HIS A 153 -17.30 34.05 7.81
C HIS A 153 -17.78 33.28 9.05
N LYS A 154 -17.83 31.95 8.96
CA LYS A 154 -18.15 31.06 10.10
C LYS A 154 -16.84 30.62 10.77
N TYR A 155 -16.89 30.26 12.05
CA TYR A 155 -15.73 29.71 12.75
C TYR A 155 -15.09 28.54 11.97
N GLY A 156 -13.79 28.64 11.72
CA GLY A 156 -12.98 27.59 11.11
C GLY A 156 -12.25 28.07 9.87
N THR A 157 -12.11 27.20 8.87
CA THR A 157 -11.40 27.51 7.62
C THR A 157 -12.24 27.18 6.40
N THR A 158 -12.37 28.14 5.49
CA THR A 158 -12.95 27.98 4.15
C THR A 158 -11.86 28.00 3.10
N TYR A 159 -11.86 26.97 2.27
CA TYR A 159 -11.02 26.85 1.10
C TYR A 159 -11.92 26.84 -0.13
N ARG A 160 -11.86 27.90 -0.94
CA ARG A 160 -12.72 28.14 -2.09
C ARG A 160 -11.87 28.15 -3.36
N VAL A 161 -12.33 27.47 -4.39
CA VAL A 161 -11.57 27.30 -5.63
C VAL A 161 -12.43 27.65 -6.82
N LYS A 162 -11.90 28.47 -7.72
CA LYS A 162 -12.54 28.78 -8.99
C LYS A 162 -12.38 27.61 -9.95
N LEU A 163 -13.48 27.30 -10.62
CA LEU A 163 -13.58 26.22 -11.58
C LEU A 163 -13.99 26.76 -12.93
N ASN A 164 -13.41 26.22 -14.00
CA ASN A 164 -13.98 26.35 -15.33
C ASN A 164 -15.28 25.52 -15.45
N GLU A 165 -15.95 25.60 -16.60
CA GLU A 165 -17.21 24.91 -16.81
C GLU A 165 -17.11 23.38 -16.68
N ASN A 166 -15.99 22.79 -17.14
CA ASN A 166 -15.77 21.35 -17.07
C ASN A 166 -15.59 20.88 -15.63
N GLY A 167 -14.74 21.54 -14.85
CA GLY A 167 -14.53 21.21 -13.44
C GLY A 167 -15.81 21.39 -12.61
N TYR A 168 -16.57 22.47 -12.86
CA TYR A 168 -17.86 22.67 -12.19
C TYR A 168 -18.85 21.54 -12.50
N ARG A 169 -18.97 21.15 -13.79
CA ARG A 169 -19.84 20.05 -14.21
C ARG A 169 -19.40 18.72 -13.59
N TYR A 170 -18.11 18.45 -13.56
CA TYR A 170 -17.55 17.23 -12.94
C TYR A 170 -17.94 17.11 -11.47
N PHE A 171 -17.74 18.16 -10.67
CA PHE A 171 -18.16 18.13 -9.26
C PHE A 171 -19.66 18.04 -9.09
N LYS A 172 -20.44 18.74 -9.92
CA LYS A 172 -21.91 18.67 -9.86
C LYS A 172 -22.42 17.25 -10.05
N GLU A 173 -21.75 16.46 -10.90
CA GLU A 173 -22.15 15.09 -11.21
C GLU A 173 -21.53 14.05 -10.26
N ARG A 174 -20.30 14.26 -9.80
CA ARG A 174 -19.47 13.20 -9.17
C ARG A 174 -19.07 13.45 -7.73
N LEU A 175 -19.33 14.63 -7.15
CA LEU A 175 -18.85 14.99 -5.81
C LEU A 175 -19.19 13.94 -4.74
N LEU A 176 -20.42 13.41 -4.75
CA LEU A 176 -20.83 12.37 -3.80
C LEU A 176 -19.99 11.10 -3.96
N ASP A 177 -19.81 10.62 -5.18
CA ASP A 177 -19.03 9.43 -5.48
C ASP A 177 -17.57 9.61 -5.05
N ILE A 178 -16.98 10.78 -5.30
CA ILE A 178 -15.60 11.12 -4.94
C ILE A 178 -15.43 11.04 -3.42
N ILE A 179 -16.33 11.68 -2.66
CA ILE A 179 -16.29 11.67 -1.19
C ILE A 179 -16.44 10.23 -0.67
N GLN A 180 -17.41 9.47 -1.18
CA GLN A 180 -17.62 8.08 -0.78
C GLN A 180 -16.49 7.17 -1.24
N PHE A 181 -15.75 7.51 -2.30
CA PHE A 181 -14.62 6.71 -2.78
C PHE A 181 -13.40 6.90 -1.89
N TRP A 182 -13.07 8.16 -1.59
CA TRP A 182 -11.86 8.50 -0.84
C TRP A 182 -12.02 8.46 0.67
N TRP A 183 -13.21 8.73 1.21
CA TRP A 183 -13.42 8.98 2.65
C TRP A 183 -14.48 8.07 3.27
N ASN A 184 -14.82 6.95 2.63
CA ASN A 184 -15.88 6.06 3.13
C ASN A 184 -15.64 5.58 4.56
N PHE A 185 -14.38 5.27 4.90
CA PHE A 185 -14.04 4.78 6.23
C PHE A 185 -14.32 5.84 7.30
N ALA A 186 -13.96 7.11 7.03
CA ALA A 186 -14.27 8.23 7.91
C ALA A 186 -15.78 8.41 8.12
N LEU A 187 -16.56 8.33 7.04
CA LEU A 187 -18.02 8.43 7.08
C LEU A 187 -18.65 7.30 7.91
N LEU A 188 -18.21 6.05 7.72
CA LEU A 188 -18.70 4.88 8.47
C LEU A 188 -18.36 4.97 9.96
N LYS A 189 -17.15 5.43 10.29
CA LYS A 189 -16.73 5.65 11.69
C LYS A 189 -17.32 6.92 12.31
N LYS A 190 -18.02 7.75 11.52
CA LYS A 190 -18.47 9.09 11.92
C LYS A 190 -17.32 9.93 12.49
N GLN A 191 -16.13 9.82 11.87
CA GLN A 191 -14.95 10.62 12.24
C GLN A 191 -15.23 12.11 12.05
N PHE A 192 -16.01 12.45 11.02
CA PHE A 192 -16.58 13.77 10.79
C PHE A 192 -17.87 13.66 9.98
N THR A 193 -18.66 14.73 10.01
CA THR A 193 -19.86 14.88 9.19
C THR A 193 -19.51 15.63 7.91
N VAL A 194 -20.07 15.20 6.78
CA VAL A 194 -19.94 15.93 5.51
C VAL A 194 -21.31 16.39 5.07
N ILE A 195 -21.43 17.66 4.72
CA ILE A 195 -22.66 18.28 4.20
C ILE A 195 -22.35 18.83 2.81
N ALA A 196 -22.87 18.20 1.75
CA ALA A 196 -22.70 18.66 0.37
C ALA A 196 -23.99 19.29 -0.15
N ASN A 197 -23.93 20.56 -0.56
CA ASN A 197 -25.08 21.35 -1.04
C ASN A 197 -26.29 21.27 -0.09
N GLY A 198 -26.04 21.42 1.21
CA GLY A 198 -27.06 21.38 2.27
C GLY A 198 -27.57 19.98 2.64
N LYS A 199 -27.10 18.92 1.99
CA LYS A 199 -27.48 17.53 2.30
C LYS A 199 -26.33 16.79 2.95
N LYS A 200 -26.62 16.08 4.04
CA LYS A 200 -25.65 15.20 4.68
C LYS A 200 -25.26 14.07 3.73
N VAL A 201 -23.96 13.84 3.58
CA VAL A 201 -23.41 12.72 2.80
C VAL A 201 -23.39 11.48 3.68
N GLU A 202 -24.09 10.44 3.24
CA GLU A 202 -24.08 9.14 3.90
C GLU A 202 -22.98 8.24 3.32
N PRO A 203 -22.41 7.31 4.11
CA PRO A 203 -21.41 6.38 3.62
C PRO A 203 -21.99 5.45 2.54
N TYR A 204 -21.12 4.99 1.65
CA TYR A 204 -21.40 3.83 0.82
C TYR A 204 -21.40 2.57 1.69
N ASP A 205 -22.56 1.94 1.84
CA ASP A 205 -22.74 0.70 2.59
C ASP A 205 -23.63 -0.28 1.78
N PRO A 206 -23.04 -1.34 1.18
CA PRO A 206 -23.79 -2.30 0.36
C PRO A 206 -24.70 -3.25 1.18
N LYS A 207 -24.92 -2.97 2.48
CA LYS A 207 -25.68 -3.78 3.46
C LYS A 207 -24.97 -5.10 3.81
N GLU A 208 -25.33 -5.68 4.96
CA GLU A 208 -24.63 -6.85 5.54
C GLU A 208 -23.16 -6.54 5.90
N GLN A 209 -22.98 -5.50 6.73
CA GLN A 209 -21.68 -5.07 7.27
C GLN A 209 -21.28 -5.88 8.50
N PHE A 210 -20.00 -6.28 8.54
CA PHE A 210 -19.38 -6.99 9.66
C PHE A 210 -18.23 -6.15 10.24
N PRO A 211 -18.47 -5.37 11.31
CA PRO A 211 -17.39 -4.74 12.06
C PRO A 211 -16.52 -5.82 12.71
N LYS A 212 -15.22 -5.78 12.42
CA LYS A 212 -14.24 -6.74 12.92
C LYS A 212 -13.01 -6.01 13.44
N GLN A 213 -12.26 -6.68 14.30
CA GLN A 213 -10.99 -6.16 14.81
C GLN A 213 -10.03 -7.33 14.98
N PHE A 214 -8.76 -7.09 14.67
CA PHE A 214 -7.68 -8.02 14.98
C PHE A 214 -6.45 -7.25 15.47
N THR A 215 -5.53 -7.96 16.13
CA THR A 215 -4.31 -7.37 16.67
C THR A 215 -3.11 -7.85 15.87
N TRP A 216 -2.26 -6.92 15.44
CA TRP A 216 -1.00 -7.20 14.77
C TRP A 216 0.14 -6.48 15.50
N LYS A 217 1.11 -7.25 16.02
CA LYS A 217 2.26 -6.72 16.80
C LYS A 217 1.85 -5.69 17.87
N GLY A 218 0.78 -5.97 18.62
CA GLY A 218 0.24 -5.10 19.66
C GLY A 218 -0.63 -3.94 19.16
N LYS A 219 -0.70 -3.70 17.84
CA LYS A 219 -1.56 -2.67 17.23
C LYS A 219 -2.94 -3.25 16.94
N LYS A 220 -4.00 -2.57 17.37
CA LYS A 220 -5.39 -2.93 17.05
C LYS A 220 -5.76 -2.39 15.67
N ILE A 221 -6.18 -3.27 14.78
CA ILE A 221 -6.60 -2.93 13.41
C ILE A 221 -8.11 -3.12 13.31
N ASN A 222 -8.81 -2.03 13.02
CA ASN A 222 -10.26 -2.03 12.85
C ASN A 222 -10.61 -2.27 11.38
N CYS A 223 -11.58 -3.16 11.15
CA CYS A 223 -12.03 -3.50 9.82
C CYS A 223 -13.55 -3.41 9.73
N PHE A 224 -14.05 -3.10 8.54
CA PHE A 224 -15.43 -3.37 8.17
C PHE A 224 -15.40 -4.29 6.97
N CYS A 225 -16.02 -5.46 7.07
CA CYS A 225 -16.13 -6.41 5.96
C CYS A 225 -17.57 -6.46 5.45
N TRP A 226 -17.76 -6.81 4.19
CA TRP A 226 -19.06 -6.97 3.56
C TRP A 226 -19.09 -8.23 2.71
N VAL A 227 -20.28 -8.85 2.70
CA VAL A 227 -20.67 -9.90 1.77
C VAL A 227 -21.94 -9.39 1.09
N SER A 228 -21.80 -8.69 -0.03
CA SER A 228 -22.95 -8.09 -0.70
C SER A 228 -23.72 -9.13 -1.50
N ARG A 229 -25.01 -8.85 -1.77
CA ARG A 229 -25.81 -9.57 -2.77
C ARG A 229 -25.54 -9.12 -4.18
N ASN A 230 -25.13 -7.85 -4.34
CA ASN A 230 -24.85 -7.23 -5.61
C ASN A 230 -23.35 -7.13 -5.84
N GLU A 231 -22.96 -6.95 -7.10
CA GLU A 231 -21.56 -6.72 -7.42
C GLU A 231 -21.05 -5.42 -6.80
N ILE A 232 -19.85 -5.51 -6.24
CA ILE A 232 -19.09 -4.38 -5.73
C ILE A 232 -18.27 -3.81 -6.88
N PRO A 233 -18.27 -2.47 -7.07
CA PRO A 233 -17.44 -1.82 -8.08
C PRO A 233 -15.99 -2.27 -7.98
N GLU A 234 -15.34 -2.52 -9.12
CA GLU A 234 -13.98 -3.08 -9.19
C GLU A 234 -12.97 -2.36 -8.29
N GLN A 235 -13.02 -1.03 -8.31
CA GLN A 235 -12.13 -0.16 -7.53
C GLN A 235 -12.35 -0.26 -6.01
N ARG A 236 -13.39 -0.96 -5.55
CA ARG A 236 -13.73 -1.19 -4.14
C ARG A 236 -13.67 -2.68 -3.77
N ARG A 237 -13.31 -3.59 -4.67
CA ARG A 237 -13.32 -5.02 -4.36
C ARG A 237 -12.19 -5.37 -3.37
N HIS A 238 -12.45 -6.37 -2.53
CA HIS A 238 -11.48 -7.01 -1.64
C HIS A 238 -10.97 -6.14 -0.51
N ILE A 239 -9.77 -5.56 -0.57
CA ILE A 239 -9.15 -4.93 0.59
C ILE A 239 -8.78 -3.49 0.25
N VAL A 240 -9.42 -2.54 0.91
CA VAL A 240 -9.08 -1.11 0.80
C VAL A 240 -8.48 -0.64 2.11
N TYR A 241 -7.24 -0.19 2.03
CA TYR A 241 -6.48 0.36 3.14
C TYR A 241 -6.81 1.83 3.33
N SER A 242 -7.13 2.20 4.56
CA SER A 242 -7.37 3.57 4.99
C SER A 242 -6.37 4.02 6.04
N VAL A 243 -5.94 5.27 5.95
CA VAL A 243 -5.18 5.97 6.99
C VAL A 243 -5.94 7.24 7.37
N HIS A 244 -6.20 7.42 8.67
CA HIS A 244 -6.97 8.53 9.22
C HIS A 244 -8.29 8.78 8.48
N GLY A 245 -8.94 7.72 8.01
CA GLY A 245 -10.22 7.81 7.28
C GLY A 245 -10.13 8.00 5.77
N LYS A 246 -8.95 8.40 5.25
CA LYS A 246 -8.68 8.49 3.80
C LYS A 246 -8.28 7.13 3.26
N ARG A 247 -8.81 6.75 2.11
CA ARG A 247 -8.34 5.65 1.27
C ARG A 247 -6.93 5.94 0.75
N ILE A 248 -6.03 4.97 0.92
CA ILE A 248 -4.68 4.99 0.37
C ILE A 248 -4.63 4.04 -0.82
N LEU A 249 -4.75 2.73 -0.55
CA LEU A 249 -4.53 1.69 -1.55
C LEU A 249 -5.72 0.73 -1.60
N ASN A 250 -6.03 0.24 -2.80
CA ASN A 250 -6.87 -0.94 -2.99
C ASN A 250 -6.02 -2.12 -3.42
N GLU A 251 -6.26 -3.26 -2.81
CA GLU A 251 -5.55 -4.49 -3.05
C GLU A 251 -6.56 -5.58 -3.37
N THR A 252 -6.47 -6.07 -4.60
CA THR A 252 -7.19 -7.26 -5.01
C THR A 252 -6.48 -8.45 -4.40
N ILE A 253 -7.23 -9.32 -3.72
CA ILE A 253 -6.70 -10.65 -3.43
C ILE A 253 -6.44 -11.34 -4.78
N SER A 254 -5.40 -12.18 -4.86
CA SER A 254 -5.16 -13.01 -6.06
C SER A 254 -6.13 -14.20 -6.07
N GLN A 255 -6.42 -14.77 -7.25
CA GLN A 255 -7.37 -15.89 -7.41
C GLN A 255 -6.77 -17.30 -7.12
N PRO A 256 -6.19 -17.58 -5.94
CA PRO A 256 -6.21 -18.97 -5.46
C PRO A 256 -6.97 -19.18 -4.15
N ILE A 257 -7.60 -18.13 -3.60
CA ILE A 257 -8.56 -18.32 -2.51
C ILE A 257 -9.77 -19.06 -3.09
N GLN A 258 -10.09 -20.20 -2.49
CA GLN A 258 -11.20 -21.10 -2.83
C GLN A 258 -12.58 -20.44 -2.64
N LEU A 259 -12.84 -19.24 -3.17
CA LEU A 259 -14.15 -18.60 -3.06
C LEU A 259 -15.17 -19.36 -3.88
N LYS A 260 -16.37 -19.52 -3.32
CA LYS A 260 -17.54 -20.01 -4.05
C LYS A 260 -17.79 -19.14 -5.29
N GLU A 261 -18.33 -19.75 -6.34
CA GLU A 261 -18.58 -19.07 -7.62
C GLU A 261 -19.44 -17.81 -7.41
N GLY A 262 -19.08 -16.72 -8.08
CA GLY A 262 -19.77 -15.45 -7.99
C GLY A 262 -19.55 -14.65 -6.69
N ILE A 263 -18.75 -15.13 -5.73
CA ILE A 263 -18.46 -14.36 -4.49
C ILE A 263 -17.34 -13.33 -4.69
N TRP A 264 -16.43 -13.59 -5.65
CA TRP A 264 -15.25 -12.77 -5.90
C TRP A 264 -15.53 -11.27 -6.05
N ASN A 265 -16.56 -10.92 -6.80
CA ASN A 265 -16.99 -9.56 -7.09
C ASN A 265 -18.00 -9.02 -6.07
N ARG A 266 -18.29 -9.75 -4.99
CA ARG A 266 -19.31 -9.42 -3.98
C ARG A 266 -18.74 -9.24 -2.57
N VAL A 267 -17.42 -9.33 -2.41
CA VAL A 267 -16.74 -9.21 -1.11
C VAL A 267 -15.79 -8.02 -1.07
N PHE A 268 -15.75 -7.37 0.09
CA PHE A 268 -15.04 -6.12 0.33
C PHE A 268 -14.71 -5.96 1.81
N CYS A 269 -13.62 -5.27 2.10
CA CYS A 269 -13.12 -4.94 3.41
C CYS A 269 -12.47 -3.56 3.38
N LEU A 270 -12.89 -2.68 4.29
CA LEU A 270 -12.16 -1.45 4.61
C LEU A 270 -11.35 -1.66 5.88
N VAL A 271 -10.08 -1.27 5.84
CA VAL A 271 -9.14 -1.56 6.92
C VAL A 271 -8.44 -0.28 7.38
N ASP A 272 -8.48 -0.02 8.68
CA ASP A 272 -7.74 1.07 9.31
C ASP A 272 -6.30 0.67 9.59
N VAL A 273 -5.39 1.24 8.81
CA VAL A 273 -3.94 1.10 8.99
C VAL A 273 -3.28 2.43 9.32
N SER A 274 -3.97 3.29 10.08
CA SER A 274 -3.45 4.62 10.47
C SER A 274 -2.08 4.58 11.14
N HIS A 275 -1.68 3.46 11.74
CA HIS A 275 -0.33 3.26 12.27
C HIS A 275 0.78 3.26 11.20
N LEU A 276 0.43 3.16 9.92
CA LEU A 276 1.33 3.26 8.77
C LEU A 276 1.38 4.67 8.19
N ALA A 277 0.80 5.70 8.82
CA ALA A 277 0.76 7.06 8.28
C ALA A 277 2.15 7.60 7.88
N LYS A 278 3.20 7.27 8.64
CA LYS A 278 4.59 7.66 8.34
C LYS A 278 5.14 7.05 7.04
N HIS A 279 4.55 5.95 6.58
CA HIS A 279 4.97 5.18 5.40
C HIS A 279 4.20 5.55 4.14
N ILE A 280 3.28 6.51 4.19
CA ILE A 280 2.59 7.00 2.99
C ILE A 280 3.62 7.72 2.08
N ARG A 281 3.54 7.46 0.76
CA ARG A 281 4.33 8.16 -0.26
C ARG A 281 3.72 9.53 -0.58
N THR A 282 4.47 10.40 -1.27
CA THR A 282 4.01 11.76 -1.60
C THR A 282 2.75 11.78 -2.45
N ASP A 283 2.51 10.73 -3.25
CA ASP A 283 1.27 10.50 -4.01
C ASP A 283 0.01 10.30 -3.12
N LYS A 284 0.18 10.00 -1.82
CA LYS A 284 -0.90 9.72 -0.84
C LYS A 284 -1.87 8.60 -1.24
N GLU A 285 -1.45 7.75 -2.16
CA GLU A 285 -2.21 6.66 -2.77
C GLU A 285 -1.46 5.32 -2.66
N SER A 286 -0.23 5.38 -2.17
CA SER A 286 0.60 4.20 -1.97
C SER A 286 1.43 4.29 -0.70
N PHE A 287 1.95 3.13 -0.30
CA PHE A 287 2.85 2.99 0.82
C PHE A 287 4.27 2.76 0.32
N GLN A 288 5.25 3.25 1.08
CA GLN A 288 6.66 2.90 0.91
C GLN A 288 6.84 1.40 1.08
N ASN A 289 7.69 0.79 0.24
CA ASN A 289 8.06 -0.60 0.37
C ASN A 289 8.95 -0.76 1.61
N ASN A 290 8.41 -1.38 2.66
CA ASN A 290 9.15 -1.67 3.88
C ASN A 290 8.52 -2.84 4.63
N TRP A 291 9.29 -3.42 5.56
CA TRP A 291 8.88 -4.61 6.29
C TRP A 291 7.59 -4.41 7.09
N GLU A 292 7.35 -3.21 7.65
CA GLU A 292 6.19 -2.92 8.50
C GLU A 292 4.91 -2.87 7.66
N THR A 293 4.97 -2.16 6.52
CA THR A 293 3.90 -2.12 5.51
C THR A 293 3.60 -3.52 4.99
N ASN A 294 4.61 -4.26 4.54
CA ASN A 294 4.42 -5.57 3.90
C ASN A 294 3.83 -6.60 4.87
N GLN A 295 4.35 -6.66 6.11
CA GLN A 295 3.80 -7.56 7.12
C GLN A 295 2.41 -7.15 7.61
N THR A 296 2.08 -5.85 7.64
CA THR A 296 0.72 -5.40 7.94
C THR A 296 -0.23 -5.86 6.84
N LYS A 297 0.12 -5.66 5.56
CA LYS A 297 -0.69 -6.10 4.42
C LYS A 297 -0.93 -7.61 4.44
N GLN A 298 0.12 -8.41 4.65
CA GLN A 298 0.00 -9.86 4.79
C GLN A 298 -0.93 -10.26 5.96
N ALA A 299 -0.85 -9.58 7.09
CA ALA A 299 -1.73 -9.85 8.23
C ALA A 299 -3.20 -9.50 7.92
N VAL A 300 -3.42 -8.40 7.20
CA VAL A 300 -4.75 -7.98 6.75
C VAL A 300 -5.33 -8.96 5.72
N GLN A 301 -4.52 -9.39 4.74
CA GLN A 301 -4.92 -10.42 3.77
C GLN A 301 -5.32 -11.71 4.48
N LYS A 302 -4.48 -12.20 5.41
CA LYS A 302 -4.79 -13.38 6.21
C LYS A 302 -6.09 -13.22 6.98
N PHE A 303 -6.26 -12.09 7.67
CA PHE A 303 -7.50 -11.78 8.38
C PHE A 303 -8.72 -11.79 7.45
N PHE A 304 -8.62 -11.18 6.27
CA PHE A 304 -9.74 -11.13 5.33
C PHE A 304 -10.08 -12.53 4.79
N ILE A 305 -9.08 -13.35 4.47
CA ILE A 305 -9.28 -14.75 4.08
C ILE A 305 -9.96 -15.54 5.20
N ASP A 306 -9.50 -15.40 6.44
CA ASP A 306 -10.08 -16.11 7.58
C ASP A 306 -11.52 -15.64 7.84
N PHE A 307 -11.81 -14.34 7.66
CA PHE A 307 -13.19 -13.83 7.63
C PHE A 307 -14.05 -14.51 6.55
N LEU A 308 -13.54 -14.67 5.32
CA LEU A 308 -14.29 -15.34 4.25
C LEU A 308 -14.54 -16.82 4.57
N LYS A 309 -13.60 -17.50 5.22
CA LYS A 309 -13.79 -18.87 5.74
C LYS A 309 -14.86 -18.92 6.83
N GLU A 310 -14.83 -17.99 7.79
CA GLU A 310 -15.86 -17.88 8.85
C GLU A 310 -17.27 -17.70 8.26
N GLN A 311 -17.39 -16.96 7.16
CA GLN A 311 -18.67 -16.78 6.46
C GLN A 311 -19.06 -17.99 5.59
N GLY A 312 -18.26 -19.08 5.60
CA GLY A 312 -18.50 -20.26 4.78
C GLY A 312 -18.43 -19.98 3.28
N LEU A 313 -17.69 -18.94 2.87
CA LEU A 313 -17.58 -18.50 1.48
C LEU A 313 -16.42 -19.17 0.74
N THR A 314 -15.60 -19.93 1.47
CA THR A 314 -14.55 -20.77 0.89
C THR A 314 -15.03 -22.21 0.72
N SER A 315 -14.65 -22.91 -0.36
CA SER A 315 -14.73 -24.37 -0.40
C SER A 315 -13.68 -24.97 0.53
N VAL A 316 -13.99 -26.11 1.16
CA VAL A 316 -13.04 -26.96 1.87
C VAL A 316 -13.26 -28.36 1.30
N ASP A 317 -12.27 -28.93 0.61
CA ASP A 317 -11.49 -30.08 1.11
C ASP A 317 -10.69 -30.80 0.01
N ASN A 318 -9.68 -31.54 0.48
CA ASN A 318 -8.63 -32.33 -0.18
C ASN A 318 -9.01 -33.21 -1.38
N THR A 319 -8.00 -33.47 -2.23
CA THR A 319 -7.62 -34.74 -2.91
C THR A 319 -7.35 -34.58 -4.41
N ALA A 320 -6.07 -34.43 -4.76
CA ALA A 320 -5.56 -34.74 -6.10
C ALA A 320 -4.40 -35.74 -5.98
N LYS A 321 -4.55 -36.88 -6.66
CA LYS A 321 -3.89 -38.17 -6.47
C LYS A 321 -2.44 -38.26 -6.98
N ILE A 322 -1.55 -38.70 -6.09
CA ILE A 322 -0.57 -39.81 -6.15
C ILE A 322 0.46 -39.89 -7.31
N GLN A 323 0.19 -39.47 -8.55
CA GLN A 323 1.20 -39.51 -9.64
C GLN A 323 2.14 -38.30 -9.63
N THR A 324 1.66 -37.13 -9.21
CA THR A 324 2.48 -35.91 -9.13
C THR A 324 3.51 -35.95 -8.00
N THR A 325 3.38 -36.88 -7.04
CA THR A 325 4.21 -36.94 -5.82
C THR A 325 5.67 -37.30 -6.07
N GLU A 326 5.98 -38.20 -7.02
CA GLU A 326 7.38 -38.56 -7.32
C GLU A 326 8.09 -37.44 -8.08
N ILE A 327 7.46 -36.90 -9.13
CA ILE A 327 7.98 -35.76 -9.91
C ILE A 327 8.18 -34.54 -8.99
N VAL A 328 7.21 -34.27 -8.11
CA VAL A 328 7.29 -33.19 -7.13
C VAL A 328 8.37 -33.44 -6.10
N ASN A 329 8.55 -34.65 -5.60
CA ASN A 329 9.59 -34.94 -4.60
C ASN A 329 11.01 -34.83 -5.18
N GLU A 330 11.25 -35.36 -6.39
CA GLU A 330 12.55 -35.21 -7.08
C GLU A 330 12.85 -33.75 -7.37
N PHE A 331 11.89 -33.02 -7.92
CA PHE A 331 12.07 -31.61 -8.24
C PHE A 331 12.21 -30.75 -6.99
N THR A 332 11.43 -31.01 -5.93
CA THR A 332 11.57 -30.32 -4.64
C THR A 332 12.99 -30.46 -4.12
N GLN A 333 13.58 -31.66 -4.17
CA GLN A 333 14.95 -31.89 -3.70
C GLN A 333 15.99 -31.17 -4.58
N GLN A 334 15.84 -31.19 -5.90
CA GLN A 334 16.75 -30.50 -6.82
C GLN A 334 16.66 -28.98 -6.69
N LEU A 335 15.44 -28.45 -6.61
CA LEU A 335 15.17 -27.04 -6.41
C LEU A 335 15.67 -26.57 -5.04
N ASP A 336 15.42 -27.31 -3.96
CA ASP A 336 15.95 -26.99 -2.62
C ASP A 336 17.49 -26.99 -2.59
N ARG A 337 18.16 -27.83 -3.40
CA ARG A 337 19.62 -27.79 -3.54
C ARG A 337 20.06 -26.53 -4.26
N LEU A 338 19.43 -26.18 -5.39
CA LEU A 338 19.78 -25.00 -6.18
C LEU A 338 19.51 -23.71 -5.43
N LEU A 339 18.38 -23.60 -4.73
CA LEU A 339 18.02 -22.45 -3.90
C LEU A 339 18.87 -22.29 -2.63
N LYS A 340 19.77 -23.23 -2.34
CA LYS A 340 20.82 -23.08 -1.31
C LYS A 340 22.13 -22.54 -1.88
N THR A 341 22.32 -22.55 -3.20
CA THR A 341 23.51 -22.02 -3.86
C THR A 341 23.50 -20.49 -3.85
N LYS A 342 24.69 -19.86 -3.87
CA LYS A 342 24.83 -18.39 -3.87
C LYS A 342 24.07 -17.75 -5.03
N ASP A 343 24.02 -18.42 -6.19
CA ASP A 343 23.41 -17.93 -7.43
C ASP A 343 21.88 -17.78 -7.36
N PHE A 344 21.18 -18.64 -6.59
CA PHE A 344 19.71 -18.71 -6.59
C PHE A 344 19.09 -18.56 -5.21
N LYS A 345 19.89 -18.25 -4.20
CA LYS A 345 19.40 -18.15 -2.82
C LYS A 345 18.28 -17.13 -2.67
N ASP A 346 18.38 -15.99 -3.35
CA ASP A 346 17.42 -14.90 -3.22
C ASP A 346 16.06 -15.21 -3.87
N LEU A 347 15.99 -16.26 -4.68
CA LEU A 347 14.75 -16.74 -5.28
C LEU A 347 13.85 -17.50 -4.30
N ASN A 348 14.36 -17.94 -3.15
CA ASN A 348 13.54 -18.67 -2.19
C ASN A 348 12.63 -17.69 -1.42
N PRO A 349 11.30 -17.73 -1.62
CA PRO A 349 10.36 -16.81 -0.98
C PRO A 349 10.16 -17.10 0.51
N PHE A 350 10.71 -18.21 1.01
CA PHE A 350 10.59 -18.66 2.39
C PHE A 350 11.87 -18.47 3.22
N LEU A 351 12.91 -17.83 2.66
CA LEU A 351 14.08 -17.42 3.44
C LEU A 351 13.75 -16.20 4.30
N ALA A 352 14.07 -16.29 5.60
CA ALA A 352 14.14 -15.10 6.43
C ALA A 352 15.40 -14.30 6.06
N PRO A 353 15.33 -12.96 5.94
CA PRO A 353 16.49 -12.14 5.59
C PRO A 353 17.64 -12.35 6.59
N ARG A 354 18.85 -12.61 6.08
CA ARG A 354 20.07 -12.74 6.90
C ARG A 354 20.45 -11.37 7.44
N LYS A 355 20.41 -11.20 8.76
CA LYS A 355 20.97 -10.03 9.44
C LYS A 355 22.35 -10.37 9.99
N ARG A 356 23.36 -9.56 9.69
CA ARG A 356 24.68 -9.65 10.33
C ARG A 356 24.79 -8.49 11.33
N MET A 357 25.22 -8.80 12.55
CA MET A 357 25.56 -7.80 13.55
C MET A 357 27.03 -7.45 13.37
N VAL A 358 27.35 -6.19 13.09
CA VAL A 358 28.74 -5.72 13.02
C VAL A 358 28.95 -4.69 14.14
N PRO A 359 29.98 -4.84 14.99
CA PRO A 359 30.35 -3.79 15.93
C PRO A 359 30.92 -2.60 15.14
N GLY A 360 30.34 -1.42 15.31
CA GLY A 360 30.86 -0.17 14.75
C GLY A 360 30.91 0.90 15.84
N PRO A 361 31.95 1.74 15.89
CA PRO A 361 31.99 2.85 16.83
C PRO A 361 30.95 3.90 16.45
N ASP A 362 30.28 4.49 17.43
CA ASP A 362 29.47 5.68 17.26
C ASP A 362 30.35 6.96 17.31
N ASP A 363 29.72 8.13 17.11
CA ASP A 363 30.39 9.43 17.08
C ASP A 363 31.10 9.81 18.39
N ASN A 364 30.91 9.04 19.47
CA ASN A 364 31.60 9.20 20.76
C ASN A 364 32.68 8.13 21.01
N GLY A 365 32.91 7.21 20.07
CA GLY A 365 33.91 6.14 20.17
C GLY A 365 33.46 4.90 20.93
N ASP A 366 32.17 4.79 21.28
CA ASP A 366 31.61 3.60 21.93
C ASP A 366 31.22 2.54 20.89
N ILE A 367 31.56 1.27 21.14
CA ILE A 367 31.24 0.16 20.24
C ILE A 367 29.76 -0.19 20.39
N ILE A 368 28.92 0.22 19.45
CA ILE A 368 27.51 -0.15 19.40
C ILE A 368 27.28 -1.21 18.31
N ILE A 369 26.46 -2.21 18.63
CA ILE A 369 26.03 -3.24 17.67
C ILE A 369 25.06 -2.60 16.68
N SER A 370 25.47 -2.45 15.42
CA SER A 370 24.62 -1.94 14.35
C SER A 370 24.20 -3.05 13.38
N GLU A 371 22.94 -3.02 12.94
CA GLU A 371 22.37 -3.97 11.97
C GLU A 371 22.75 -3.53 10.55
N VAL A 372 23.54 -4.34 9.82
CA VAL A 372 23.90 -4.07 8.42
C VAL A 372 23.48 -5.25 7.53
N PRO A 373 22.93 -5.01 6.31
CA PRO A 373 22.71 -6.06 5.31
C PRO A 373 24.05 -6.70 4.92
N GLY A 374 24.12 -8.03 4.94
CA GLY A 374 25.38 -8.73 4.68
C GLY A 374 25.64 -8.94 3.19
N ASP A 375 26.58 -8.19 2.62
CA ASP A 375 27.23 -8.54 1.36
C ASP A 375 28.16 -9.75 1.53
N GLY A 376 28.18 -10.60 0.51
CA GLY A 376 28.95 -11.84 0.51
C GLY A 376 30.44 -11.59 0.70
N LEU A 377 31.05 -12.32 1.63
CA LEU A 377 32.51 -12.36 1.79
C LEU A 377 33.16 -12.81 0.47
N GLY A 378 34.11 -11.98 0.02
CA GLY A 378 35.07 -12.30 -1.02
C GLY A 378 36.06 -13.38 -0.57
N ASP A 379 36.73 -13.93 -1.56
CA ASP A 379 37.68 -15.04 -1.44
C ASP A 379 38.77 -14.74 -0.40
N GLY A 380 38.86 -15.64 0.59
CA GLY A 380 39.95 -15.72 1.54
C GLY A 380 40.51 -17.12 1.53
N GLU A 381 41.74 -17.25 1.05
CA GLU A 381 42.53 -18.48 0.99
C GLU A 381 42.73 -19.08 2.39
N ASN A 382 42.24 -20.31 2.60
CA ASN A 382 42.95 -21.41 3.27
C ASN A 382 42.01 -22.64 3.42
N PRO A 383 42.45 -23.86 3.06
CA PRO A 383 41.61 -25.05 3.09
C PRO A 383 41.59 -25.67 4.51
N VAL A 384 40.40 -25.86 5.07
CA VAL A 384 40.20 -26.71 6.27
C VAL A 384 39.48 -27.98 5.83
N GLU A 385 40.08 -29.13 6.15
CA GLU A 385 39.61 -30.48 5.77
C GLU A 385 38.19 -30.82 6.29
N PRO A 386 37.43 -31.67 5.58
CA PRO A 386 36.07 -32.03 5.96
C PRO A 386 36.03 -33.13 7.03
N GLY A 387 35.47 -32.81 8.20
CA GLY A 387 35.08 -33.80 9.22
C GLY A 387 33.78 -34.55 8.87
N PRO A 388 33.53 -35.73 9.45
CA PRO A 388 32.60 -36.72 8.92
C PRO A 388 31.13 -36.35 9.15
N GLY A 389 30.28 -36.77 8.20
CA GLY A 389 28.87 -36.47 8.15
C GLY A 389 28.07 -36.95 9.38
N LYS A 390 27.06 -36.16 9.74
CA LYS A 390 25.87 -36.64 10.42
C LYS A 390 24.67 -36.43 9.50
N GLU A 391 23.94 -37.51 9.25
CA GLU A 391 22.60 -37.45 8.66
C GLU A 391 21.70 -36.51 9.49
N PRO A 392 20.91 -35.61 8.88
CA PRO A 392 20.02 -34.76 9.65
C PRO A 392 18.74 -35.52 10.01
N GLY A 393 18.67 -35.99 11.25
CA GLY A 393 17.41 -36.32 11.91
C GLY A 393 16.56 -35.07 12.14
N THR A 394 15.24 -35.25 12.15
CA THR A 394 14.25 -34.25 12.58
C THR A 394 14.33 -34.07 14.10
N GLY A 395 15.03 -33.03 14.57
CA GLY A 395 15.07 -32.68 15.99
C GLY A 395 16.04 -31.53 16.30
N ASP A 396 15.66 -30.69 17.26
CA ASP A 396 16.49 -29.59 17.78
C ASP A 396 17.71 -30.16 18.53
N GLY A 397 18.90 -30.08 17.92
CA GLY A 397 20.15 -30.50 18.55
C GLY A 397 20.98 -29.32 19.04
N THR A 398 21.28 -29.29 20.35
CA THR A 398 22.23 -28.36 20.99
C THR A 398 23.57 -29.05 21.23
N GLY A 399 24.70 -28.41 20.89
CA GLY A 399 26.06 -28.87 21.22
C GLY A 399 26.83 -27.76 21.94
N PHE A 400 27.55 -28.12 23.01
CA PHE A 400 28.31 -27.24 23.89
C PHE A 400 29.82 -27.33 23.61
N VAL A 401 30.56 -26.24 23.80
CA VAL A 401 31.96 -26.22 24.23
C VAL A 401 32.10 -25.03 25.19
N GLU A 402 32.62 -25.25 26.39
CA GLU A 402 32.91 -24.20 27.40
C GLU A 402 34.31 -23.61 27.19
N ASP A 403 34.48 -22.31 27.45
CA ASP A 403 35.80 -21.73 27.76
C ASP A 403 35.86 -21.32 29.25
N GLU A 404 37.07 -21.28 29.78
CA GLU A 404 37.37 -21.16 31.22
C GLU A 404 37.19 -19.75 31.83
N ASN A 405 36.72 -18.73 31.08
CA ASN A 405 36.75 -17.34 31.55
C ASN A 405 35.38 -16.63 31.67
N GLY A 406 34.27 -17.36 31.71
CA GLY A 406 33.05 -16.91 32.42
C GLY A 406 32.28 -15.69 31.86
N ASP A 407 32.62 -15.15 30.69
CA ASP A 407 31.84 -14.06 30.07
C ASP A 407 30.71 -14.60 29.19
N LYS A 408 29.46 -14.19 29.49
CA LYS A 408 28.26 -14.63 28.76
C LYS A 408 28.19 -14.02 27.36
N VAL A 409 28.75 -14.71 26.38
CA VAL A 409 28.54 -14.42 24.95
C VAL A 409 27.14 -14.87 24.52
N GLY A 410 26.42 -13.98 23.83
CA GLY A 410 25.02 -14.15 23.45
C GLY A 410 24.73 -15.40 22.60
N LYS A 411 23.59 -16.03 22.87
CA LYS A 411 23.08 -17.23 22.18
C LYS A 411 22.86 -16.96 20.69
N LEU A 412 23.57 -17.67 19.82
CA LEU A 412 23.28 -17.70 18.39
C LEU A 412 22.18 -18.73 18.11
N LYS A 413 20.95 -18.25 17.86
CA LYS A 413 19.83 -19.11 17.45
C LYS A 413 19.81 -19.16 15.92
N GLU A 414 20.49 -20.12 15.32
CA GLU A 414 20.33 -20.38 13.88
C GLU A 414 18.94 -20.96 13.62
N ARG A 415 18.04 -20.17 13.02
CA ARG A 415 16.82 -20.71 12.42
C ARG A 415 17.18 -21.21 11.02
N LYS A 416 17.28 -22.53 10.87
CA LYS A 416 17.46 -23.17 9.56
C LYS A 416 16.27 -22.87 8.63
N SER A 417 16.58 -22.59 7.36
CA SER A 417 15.62 -22.32 6.28
C SER A 417 14.57 -23.43 6.15
N LYS A 418 13.28 -23.07 6.06
CA LYS A 418 12.26 -24.03 5.63
C LYS A 418 12.47 -24.34 4.14
N GLY A 419 12.46 -25.62 3.77
CA GLY A 419 12.50 -26.06 2.37
C GLY A 419 11.25 -25.63 1.61
N ILE A 420 11.31 -25.61 0.28
CA ILE A 420 10.15 -25.32 -0.56
C ILE A 420 9.22 -26.52 -0.54
N ARG A 421 7.93 -26.28 -0.29
CA ARG A 421 6.88 -27.29 -0.48
C ARG A 421 6.19 -27.04 -1.81
N ILE A 422 5.86 -28.09 -2.55
CA ILE A 422 5.07 -27.99 -3.78
C ILE A 422 3.75 -28.74 -3.59
N ILE A 423 2.64 -28.15 -4.02
CA ILE A 423 1.29 -28.68 -3.85
C ILE A 423 0.58 -28.73 -5.21
N PRO A 424 0.44 -29.91 -5.81
CA PRO A 424 -0.44 -30.14 -6.95
C PRO A 424 -1.91 -29.92 -6.57
N THR A 425 -2.70 -29.29 -7.43
CA THR A 425 -4.14 -29.08 -7.22
C THR A 425 -4.94 -29.28 -8.50
N ASP A 426 -6.04 -30.01 -8.41
CA ASP A 426 -7.03 -30.21 -9.48
C ASP A 426 -8.29 -29.36 -9.28
N LYS A 427 -8.17 -28.29 -8.50
CA LYS A 427 -9.34 -27.54 -8.00
C LYS A 427 -9.70 -26.31 -8.83
N PHE A 428 -8.89 -25.96 -9.83
CA PHE A 428 -8.97 -24.67 -10.52
C PHE A 428 -9.02 -24.79 -12.06
N PRO A 429 -10.05 -25.43 -12.63
CA PRO A 429 -10.15 -25.67 -14.09
C PRO A 429 -10.29 -24.39 -14.92
N LYS A 430 -10.72 -23.28 -14.30
CA LYS A 430 -10.92 -21.97 -14.95
C LYS A 430 -9.76 -20.99 -14.71
N GLU A 431 -8.76 -21.36 -13.90
CA GLU A 431 -7.61 -20.49 -13.62
C GLU A 431 -6.71 -20.40 -14.86
N LYS A 432 -6.28 -19.17 -15.17
CA LYS A 432 -5.41 -18.87 -16.31
C LYS A 432 -3.95 -19.12 -15.98
N GLU A 433 -3.57 -19.00 -14.70
CA GLU A 433 -2.21 -19.30 -14.27
C GLU A 433 -1.96 -20.81 -14.09
N GLU A 434 -0.76 -21.24 -14.47
CA GLU A 434 -0.36 -22.65 -14.41
C GLU A 434 0.18 -23.03 -13.02
N ALA A 435 0.78 -22.07 -12.31
CA ALA A 435 1.29 -22.23 -10.95
C ALA A 435 1.49 -20.86 -10.26
N TRP A 436 1.45 -20.83 -8.92
CA TRP A 436 1.65 -19.62 -8.12
C TRP A 436 2.27 -19.91 -6.74
N VAL A 437 2.83 -18.89 -6.08
CA VAL A 437 3.36 -18.99 -4.72
C VAL A 437 2.24 -18.72 -3.69
N ASP A 438 1.96 -19.70 -2.82
CA ASP A 438 1.03 -19.57 -1.70
C ASP A 438 1.80 -19.47 -0.37
N LEU A 439 1.98 -18.24 0.10
CA LEU A 439 2.64 -17.95 1.37
C LEU A 439 1.88 -18.51 2.58
N SER A 440 0.55 -18.67 2.49
CA SER A 440 -0.26 -19.17 3.60
C SER A 440 -0.02 -20.66 3.85
N GLN A 441 0.21 -21.41 2.77
CA GLN A 441 0.56 -22.83 2.82
C GLN A 441 2.07 -23.06 2.89
N GLY A 442 2.87 -22.00 2.69
CA GLY A 442 4.32 -22.09 2.59
C GLY A 442 4.75 -22.95 1.41
N ALA A 443 4.04 -22.85 0.28
CA ALA A 443 4.19 -23.76 -0.84
C ALA A 443 4.03 -23.07 -2.20
N VAL A 444 4.56 -23.68 -3.25
CA VAL A 444 4.23 -23.36 -4.65
C VAL A 444 3.14 -24.32 -5.11
N VAL A 445 2.04 -23.78 -5.64
CA VAL A 445 0.86 -24.56 -6.02
C VAL A 445 0.84 -24.72 -7.55
N ILE A 446 0.56 -25.94 -8.05
CA ILE A 446 0.50 -26.26 -9.49
C ILE A 446 -0.93 -26.61 -9.88
N ASN A 447 -1.48 -25.97 -10.92
CA ASN A 447 -2.80 -26.26 -11.43
C ASN A 447 -2.80 -27.43 -12.43
N LEU A 448 -3.24 -28.60 -11.96
CA LEU A 448 -3.35 -29.83 -12.75
C LEU A 448 -4.46 -29.79 -13.81
N LEU A 449 -5.44 -28.88 -13.68
CA LEU A 449 -6.53 -28.75 -14.64
C LEU A 449 -6.29 -27.66 -15.70
N HIS A 450 -5.12 -27.01 -15.69
CA HIS A 450 -4.79 -26.05 -16.74
C HIS A 450 -4.76 -26.76 -18.10
N PRO A 451 -5.36 -26.21 -19.18
CA PRO A 451 -5.43 -26.88 -20.48
C PRO A 451 -4.07 -27.35 -21.01
N PHE A 452 -3.02 -26.57 -20.76
CA PHE A 452 -1.67 -26.92 -21.16
C PHE A 452 -1.08 -28.06 -20.31
N TYR A 453 -1.37 -28.10 -19.00
CA TYR A 453 -0.96 -29.21 -18.13
C TYR A 453 -1.58 -30.52 -18.62
N LEU A 454 -2.90 -30.52 -18.88
CA LEU A 454 -3.64 -31.68 -19.39
C LEU A 454 -3.12 -32.14 -20.77
N THR A 455 -2.69 -31.19 -21.63
CA THR A 455 -2.08 -31.51 -22.92
C THR A 455 -0.71 -32.17 -22.77
N MET A 456 0.07 -31.74 -21.78
CA MET A 456 1.42 -32.27 -21.52
C MET A 456 1.38 -33.61 -20.77
N GLN A 457 0.34 -33.84 -19.98
CA GLN A 457 0.12 -35.09 -19.27
C GLN A 457 -0.05 -36.25 -20.27
N ASN A 458 0.76 -37.31 -20.12
CA ASN A 458 0.80 -38.46 -21.04
C ASN A 458 1.18 -38.14 -22.51
N SER A 459 1.73 -36.96 -22.78
CA SER A 459 2.16 -36.57 -24.15
C SER A 459 3.36 -37.37 -24.66
N ASP A 460 4.16 -37.94 -23.76
CA ASP A 460 5.19 -38.91 -24.09
C ASP A 460 5.20 -40.12 -23.15
N ARG A 461 5.72 -41.23 -23.67
CA ARG A 461 5.81 -42.52 -22.96
C ARG A 461 6.64 -42.45 -21.67
N PHE A 462 7.54 -41.48 -21.57
CA PHE A 462 8.51 -41.36 -20.48
C PHE A 462 8.20 -40.20 -19.53
N GLY A 463 7.09 -39.47 -19.72
CA GLY A 463 6.69 -38.33 -18.89
C GLY A 463 7.67 -37.15 -18.92
N LYS A 464 8.57 -37.08 -19.91
CA LYS A 464 9.59 -36.02 -20.02
C LYS A 464 8.95 -34.66 -20.25
N PHE A 465 7.91 -34.57 -21.07
CA PHE A 465 7.25 -33.28 -21.32
C PHE A 465 6.43 -32.79 -20.14
N GLU A 466 5.78 -33.71 -19.41
CA GLU A 466 5.11 -33.38 -18.14
C GLU A 466 6.12 -32.85 -17.11
N LYS A 467 7.26 -33.53 -16.95
CA LYS A 467 8.35 -33.10 -16.06
C LYS A 467 8.92 -31.74 -16.47
N PHE A 468 9.15 -31.51 -17.77
CA PHE A 468 9.64 -30.22 -18.27
C PHE A 468 8.64 -29.11 -17.96
N ASN A 469 7.36 -29.34 -18.22
CA ASN A 469 6.32 -28.34 -17.98
C ASN A 469 6.20 -28.01 -16.48
N VAL A 470 6.22 -29.03 -15.60
CA VAL A 470 6.22 -28.83 -14.14
C VAL A 470 7.40 -27.96 -13.70
N ASN A 471 8.62 -28.24 -14.16
CA ASN A 471 9.80 -27.44 -13.82
C ASN A 471 9.65 -25.99 -14.30
N ARG A 472 9.19 -25.82 -15.54
CA ARG A 472 8.96 -24.52 -16.17
C ARG A 472 8.02 -23.65 -15.34
N VAL A 473 6.83 -24.16 -15.02
CA VAL A 473 5.78 -23.38 -14.35
C VAL A 473 6.15 -23.05 -12.90
N LEU A 474 6.86 -23.96 -12.21
CA LEU A 474 7.32 -23.72 -10.85
C LEU A 474 8.37 -22.61 -10.78
N ILE A 475 9.34 -22.62 -11.70
CA ILE A 475 10.37 -21.58 -11.79
C ILE A 475 9.74 -20.24 -12.18
N GLU A 476 8.81 -20.27 -13.13
CA GLU A 476 8.06 -19.08 -13.54
C GLU A 476 7.30 -18.45 -12.36
N ALA A 477 6.61 -19.26 -11.56
CA ALA A 477 5.89 -18.80 -10.38
C ALA A 477 6.82 -18.14 -9.34
N LEU A 478 7.99 -18.73 -9.08
CA LEU A 478 8.99 -18.17 -8.16
C LEU A 478 9.56 -16.84 -8.66
N ILE A 479 9.86 -16.77 -9.95
CA ILE A 479 10.42 -15.56 -10.56
C ILE A 479 9.39 -14.46 -10.62
N LYS A 480 8.14 -14.76 -10.99
CA LYS A 480 7.04 -13.77 -10.93
C LYS A 480 6.90 -13.19 -9.53
N PHE A 481 6.83 -14.06 -8.52
CA PHE A 481 6.73 -13.65 -7.12
C PHE A 481 7.89 -12.74 -6.68
N LYS A 482 9.13 -13.10 -7.04
CA LYS A 482 10.32 -12.34 -6.66
C LYS A 482 10.54 -11.08 -7.48
N ASN A 483 10.18 -11.09 -8.75
CA ASN A 483 10.17 -9.91 -9.58
C ASN A 483 9.19 -8.88 -9.02
N ASP A 484 8.08 -9.30 -8.43
CA ASP A 484 7.19 -8.39 -7.70
C ASP A 484 7.80 -7.83 -6.41
N GLU A 485 8.66 -8.59 -5.73
CA GLU A 485 9.37 -8.17 -4.51
C GLU A 485 10.59 -7.28 -4.77
N LEU A 486 11.30 -7.50 -5.88
CA LEU A 486 12.61 -6.93 -6.22
C LEU A 486 12.59 -6.06 -7.49
N LYS A 487 11.46 -5.41 -7.82
CA LYS A 487 11.29 -4.60 -9.05
C LYS A 487 12.41 -3.57 -9.29
N ASP A 488 13.05 -3.10 -8.21
CA ASP A 488 14.10 -2.07 -8.28
C ASP A 488 15.50 -2.65 -8.55
N GLU A 489 15.71 -3.96 -8.40
CA GLU A 489 17.02 -4.63 -8.53
C GLU A 489 17.15 -5.51 -9.79
N TRP A 490 16.02 -5.86 -10.42
CA TRP A 490 15.94 -6.80 -11.53
C TRP A 490 15.33 -6.14 -12.77
N ASP A 491 16.16 -5.93 -13.79
CA ASP A 491 15.69 -5.52 -15.11
C ASP A 491 15.13 -6.72 -15.91
N PRO A 492 14.37 -6.49 -17.00
CA PRO A 492 13.80 -7.57 -17.81
C PRO A 492 14.82 -8.59 -18.34
N THR A 493 16.05 -8.15 -18.64
CA THR A 493 17.12 -9.02 -19.15
C THR A 493 17.62 -9.95 -18.05
N LYS A 494 17.84 -9.42 -16.84
CA LYS A 494 18.25 -10.17 -15.66
C LYS A 494 17.17 -11.17 -15.25
N THR A 495 15.90 -10.78 -15.25
CA THR A 495 14.77 -11.67 -14.95
C THR A 495 14.70 -12.85 -15.94
N LEU A 496 14.84 -12.58 -17.24
CA LEU A 496 14.81 -13.63 -18.26
C LEU A 496 16.02 -14.59 -18.17
N ASN A 497 17.22 -14.04 -17.95
CA ASN A 497 18.43 -14.84 -17.78
C ASN A 497 18.33 -15.75 -16.56
N MET A 498 17.84 -15.22 -15.43
CA MET A 498 17.65 -15.99 -14.20
C MET A 498 16.66 -17.14 -14.39
N TYR A 499 15.55 -16.89 -15.10
CA TYR A 499 14.58 -17.92 -15.47
C TYR A 499 15.21 -19.04 -16.28
N ARG A 500 15.95 -18.67 -17.34
CA ARG A 500 16.60 -19.64 -18.22
C ARG A 500 17.65 -20.46 -17.47
N ASP A 501 18.48 -19.82 -16.67
CA ASP A 501 19.59 -20.47 -15.98
C ASP A 501 19.09 -21.45 -14.91
N LEU A 502 18.03 -21.08 -14.17
CA LEU A 502 17.41 -21.99 -13.22
C LEU A 502 16.69 -23.16 -13.93
N LEU A 503 16.02 -22.90 -15.05
CA LEU A 503 15.36 -23.94 -15.85
C LEU A 503 16.38 -24.94 -16.41
N HIS A 504 17.52 -24.47 -16.92
CA HIS A 504 18.57 -25.33 -17.44
C HIS A 504 19.25 -26.15 -16.32
N LYS A 505 19.53 -25.55 -15.16
CA LYS A 505 20.17 -26.24 -14.04
C LYS A 505 19.24 -27.24 -13.34
N THR A 506 17.92 -27.03 -13.38
CA THR A 506 16.92 -28.00 -12.90
C THR A 506 16.61 -29.10 -13.92
N TRP A 507 16.98 -28.90 -15.18
CA TRP A 507 16.80 -29.88 -16.24
C TRP A 507 18.02 -30.77 -16.40
N SER A 508 18.01 -31.92 -15.72
CA SER A 508 18.91 -33.04 -16.00
C SER A 508 18.13 -34.06 -16.83
N GLY A 509 18.21 -33.94 -18.15
CA GLY A 509 17.49 -34.77 -19.12
C GLY A 509 18.01 -36.20 -19.25
#